data_AF-A0A7X3HF54-F1
#
_entry.id   AF-A0A7X3HF54-F1
#
_cell.length_a   1.000
_cell.length_b   1.000
_cell.length_c   1.000
_cell.angle_alpha   90.00
_cell.angle_beta   90.00
_cell.angle_gamma   90.00
#
_symmetry.space_group_name_H-M   'P 1'
#
loop_
_entity.id
_entity.type
_entity.pdbx_description
1 polymer ?
#
loop_
_entity_poly.entity_id
_entity_poly.type
_entity_poly.pdbx_seq_one_letter_code
_entity_poly.pdbx_strand_id
1 'polypeptide(L)'
;PCTPNGAIHLLKRFGIEIAGKKVVVIGRGVTVGRPIGLMLTRRSENATVVLCHTGTKDLTKETLQADIIVAAAGQPHMLTADMVKPGAAILDVGVSRKDGK
;
A
#
# COMPACT_ATOMS: atom_id res chain seq x y z
N PRO A 1 -1.80 -12.54 8.36
CA PRO A 1 -2.62 -13.01 7.23
C PRO A 1 -1.75 -13.25 5.99
N CYS A 2 -2.13 -14.13 5.08
CA CYS A 2 -1.30 -14.57 3.95
C CYS A 2 -0.92 -13.42 3.00
N THR A 3 -1.89 -12.64 2.50
CA THR A 3 -1.63 -11.56 1.53
C THR A 3 -0.71 -10.45 2.10
N PRO A 4 -0.92 -9.90 3.31
CA PRO A 4 0.03 -8.98 3.95
C PRO A 4 1.45 -9.54 4.10
N ASN A 5 1.59 -10.82 4.47
CA ASN A 5 2.91 -11.45 4.60
C ASN A 5 3.60 -11.57 3.23
N GLY A 6 2.86 -12.03 2.21
CA GLY A 6 3.37 -12.14 0.84
C GLY A 6 3.79 -10.79 0.27
N ALA A 7 2.99 -9.76 0.51
CA ALA A 7 3.29 -8.37 0.15
C ALA A 7 4.63 -7.88 0.70
N ILE A 8 4.85 -8.02 2.02
CA ILE A 8 6.10 -7.63 2.67
C ILE A 8 7.27 -8.49 2.17
N HIS A 9 7.04 -9.78 1.94
CA HIS A 9 8.06 -10.67 1.40
C HIS A 9 8.49 -10.27 -0.02
N LEU A 10 7.55 -9.86 -0.89
CA LEU A 10 7.86 -9.37 -2.23
C LEU A 10 8.72 -8.09 -2.17
N LEU A 11 8.33 -7.11 -1.35
CA LEU A 11 9.12 -5.89 -1.16
C LEU A 11 10.57 -6.22 -0.78
N LYS A 12 10.76 -7.09 0.21
CA LYS A 12 12.10 -7.54 0.64
C LYS A 12 12.86 -8.29 -0.46
N ARG A 13 12.19 -9.20 -1.18
CA ARG A 13 12.78 -9.99 -2.25
C ARG A 13 13.28 -9.14 -3.42
N PHE A 14 12.58 -8.05 -3.73
CA PHE A 14 12.98 -7.10 -4.77
C PHE A 14 13.90 -5.98 -4.27
N GLY A 15 14.44 -6.09 -3.04
CA GLY A 15 15.40 -5.14 -2.50
C GLY A 15 14.80 -3.77 -2.16
N ILE A 16 13.48 -3.67 -1.99
CA ILE A 16 12.84 -2.43 -1.56
C ILE A 16 13.11 -2.23 -0.07
N GLU A 17 13.86 -1.18 0.26
CA GLU A 17 14.08 -0.76 1.64
C GLU A 17 12.76 -0.28 2.25
N ILE A 18 12.35 -0.88 3.38
CA ILE A 18 11.09 -0.55 4.08
C ILE A 18 11.36 0.35 5.30
N ALA A 19 12.46 0.11 6.00
CA ALA A 19 12.80 0.81 7.23
C ALA A 19 12.97 2.32 6.98
N GLY A 20 12.31 3.13 7.80
CA GLY A 20 12.33 4.59 7.69
C GLY A 20 11.56 5.18 6.52
N LYS A 21 10.98 4.37 5.63
CA LYS A 21 10.19 4.85 4.49
C LYS A 21 8.78 5.27 4.90
N LYS A 22 8.20 6.21 4.15
CA LYS A 22 6.76 6.51 4.22
C LYS A 22 6.01 5.53 3.33
N VAL A 23 5.15 4.71 3.95
CA VAL A 23 4.29 3.76 3.26
C VAL A 23 2.84 4.24 3.33
N VAL A 24 2.23 4.44 2.17
CA VAL A 24 0.80 4.74 2.08
C VAL A 24 0.05 3.46 1.75
N VAL A 25 -0.85 3.05 2.66
CA VAL A 25 -1.73 1.90 2.44
C VAL A 25 -3.12 2.43 2.09
N ILE A 26 -3.60 2.15 0.88
CA ILE A 26 -4.91 2.59 0.41
C ILE A 26 -5.89 1.45 0.56
N GLY A 27 -6.88 1.63 1.43
CA GLY A 27 -7.88 0.62 1.76
C GLY A 27 -7.72 0.08 3.17
N ARG A 28 -8.85 -0.15 3.85
CA ARG A 28 -8.91 -0.56 5.26
C ARG A 28 -9.66 -1.87 5.47
N GLY A 29 -9.61 -2.76 4.48
CA GLY A 29 -10.15 -4.12 4.61
C GLY A 29 -9.47 -4.90 5.72
N VAL A 30 -10.19 -5.84 6.34
CA VAL A 30 -9.67 -6.69 7.43
C VAL A 30 -8.70 -7.77 6.96
N THR A 31 -8.70 -8.09 5.66
CA THR A 31 -7.85 -9.13 5.07
C THR A 31 -6.46 -8.61 4.71
N VAL A 32 -6.37 -7.37 4.21
CA VAL A 32 -5.13 -6.78 3.69
C VAL A 32 -4.81 -5.44 4.32
N GLY A 33 -5.61 -4.40 4.05
CA GLY A 33 -5.31 -3.00 4.39
C GLY A 33 -4.98 -2.74 5.87
N ARG A 34 -5.88 -3.11 6.80
CA ARG A 34 -5.62 -2.89 8.24
C ARG A 34 -4.46 -3.76 8.75
N PRO A 35 -4.41 -5.07 8.47
CA PRO A 35 -3.29 -5.89 8.91
C PRO A 35 -1.94 -5.43 8.37
N ILE A 36 -1.82 -5.15 7.06
CA ILE A 36 -0.53 -4.79 6.46
C ILE A 36 -0.03 -3.46 7.01
N GLY A 37 -0.92 -2.49 7.24
CA GLY A 37 -0.56 -1.23 7.86
C GLY A 37 0.08 -1.41 9.24
N LEU A 38 -0.49 -2.27 10.10
CA LEU A 38 0.08 -2.60 11.41
C LEU A 38 1.34 -3.48 11.33
N MET A 39 1.47 -4.28 10.29
CA MET A 39 2.65 -5.12 10.10
C MET A 39 3.87 -4.31 9.68
N LEU A 40 3.68 -3.31 8.82
CA LEU A 40 4.74 -2.42 8.34
C LEU A 40 5.31 -1.52 9.45
N THR A 41 4.55 -1.27 10.53
CA THR A 41 5.02 -0.50 11.69
C THR A 41 5.77 -1.34 12.74
N ARG A 42 5.85 -2.68 12.57
CA ARG A 42 6.63 -3.54 13.47
C ARG A 42 8.10 -3.15 13.41
N ARG A 43 8.84 -3.37 14.50
CA ARG A 43 10.28 -3.07 14.57
C ARG A 43 11.11 -3.71 13.44
N SER A 44 10.67 -4.86 12.90
CA SER A 44 11.32 -5.55 11.78
C SER A 44 11.19 -4.85 10.43
N GLU A 45 10.10 -4.10 10.21
CA GLU A 45 9.85 -3.36 8.98
C GLU A 45 10.12 -1.86 9.17
N ASN A 46 9.80 -1.33 10.36
CA ASN A 46 10.12 0.00 10.85
C ASN A 46 9.71 1.14 9.90
N ALA A 47 8.57 1.00 9.25
CA ALA A 47 8.05 2.01 8.32
C ALA A 47 7.16 3.04 9.02
N THR A 48 7.11 4.25 8.48
CA THR A 48 6.08 5.24 8.83
C THR A 48 4.88 4.99 7.93
N VAL A 49 3.73 4.63 8.51
CA VAL A 49 2.56 4.19 7.74
C VAL A 49 1.44 5.22 7.80
N VAL A 50 0.89 5.58 6.64
CA VAL A 50 -0.36 6.35 6.51
C VAL A 50 -1.43 5.43 5.93
N LEU A 51 -2.48 5.18 6.70
CA LEU A 51 -3.62 4.39 6.25
C LEU A 51 -4.68 5.30 5.63
N CYS A 52 -4.87 5.19 4.32
CA CYS A 52 -5.86 5.92 3.55
C CYS A 52 -7.11 5.08 3.30
N HIS A 53 -8.26 5.75 3.13
CA HIS A 53 -9.56 5.13 2.91
C HIS A 53 -10.54 6.14 2.30
N THR A 54 -11.80 5.75 2.09
CA THR A 54 -12.83 6.62 1.48
C THR A 54 -13.05 7.97 2.18
N GLY A 55 -12.77 8.07 3.48
CA GLY A 55 -12.78 9.33 4.23
C GLY A 55 -11.48 10.16 4.17
N THR A 56 -10.46 9.76 3.42
CA THR A 56 -9.23 10.53 3.25
C THR A 56 -9.51 11.72 2.34
N LYS A 57 -9.27 12.94 2.82
CA LYS A 57 -9.63 14.18 2.10
C LYS A 57 -8.83 14.40 0.82
N ASP A 58 -7.54 14.09 0.87
CA ASP A 58 -6.62 14.33 -0.24
C ASP A 58 -5.69 13.11 -0.38
N LEU A 59 -6.16 12.13 -1.14
CA LEU A 59 -5.41 10.88 -1.36
C LEU A 59 -4.12 11.15 -2.13
N THR A 60 -4.19 12.00 -3.16
CA THR A 60 -3.05 12.34 -4.03
C THR A 60 -1.91 12.97 -3.24
N LYS A 61 -2.21 13.88 -2.31
CA LYS A 61 -1.18 14.47 -1.43
C LYS A 61 -0.45 13.42 -0.61
N GLU A 62 -1.15 12.40 -0.11
CA GLU A 62 -0.51 11.35 0.67
C GLU A 62 0.35 10.45 -0.22
N THR A 63 -0.17 10.02 -1.37
CA THR A 63 0.54 9.11 -2.28
C THR A 63 1.77 9.75 -2.92
N LEU A 64 1.74 11.06 -3.20
CA LEU A 64 2.89 11.80 -3.71
C LEU A 64 4.05 11.93 -2.70
N GLN A 65 3.78 11.72 -1.41
CA GLN A 65 4.82 11.71 -0.38
C GLN A 65 5.31 10.28 -0.06
N ALA A 66 4.69 9.26 -0.63
CA ALA A 66 4.98 7.88 -0.32
C ALA A 66 6.24 7.41 -1.06
N ASP A 67 7.11 6.69 -0.36
CA ASP A 67 8.17 5.91 -0.99
C ASP A 67 7.65 4.53 -1.42
N ILE A 68 6.61 4.04 -0.72
CA ILE A 68 5.93 2.77 -1.04
C ILE A 68 4.42 3.00 -0.98
N ILE A 69 3.70 2.57 -2.01
CA ILE A 69 2.23 2.59 -2.05
C ILE A 69 1.72 1.15 -2.08
N VAL A 70 0.83 0.80 -1.14
CA VAL A 70 0.09 -0.46 -1.13
C VAL A 70 -1.36 -0.19 -1.52
N ALA A 71 -1.76 -0.58 -2.73
CA ALA A 71 -3.13 -0.43 -3.21
C ALA A 71 -3.97 -1.66 -2.84
N ALA A 72 -4.85 -1.52 -1.85
CA ALA A 72 -5.65 -2.60 -1.26
C ALA A 72 -7.16 -2.28 -1.20
N ALA A 73 -7.64 -1.41 -2.07
CA ALA A 73 -9.02 -0.92 -2.06
C ALA A 73 -9.98 -1.74 -2.95
N GLY A 74 -9.47 -2.61 -3.82
CA GLY A 74 -10.31 -3.41 -4.73
C GLY A 74 -11.05 -2.57 -5.78
N GLN A 75 -10.59 -1.34 -6.02
CA GLN A 75 -11.14 -0.42 -7.01
C GLN A 75 -10.17 -0.30 -8.21
N PRO A 76 -10.57 -0.72 -9.42
CA PRO A 76 -9.76 -0.52 -10.62
C PRO A 76 -9.45 0.96 -10.85
N HIS A 77 -8.27 1.24 -11.39
CA HIS A 77 -7.85 2.58 -11.84
C HIS A 77 -7.88 3.68 -10.75
N MET A 78 -7.93 3.30 -9.46
CA MET A 78 -7.93 4.26 -8.35
C MET A 78 -6.60 5.03 -8.23
N LEU A 79 -5.48 4.38 -8.57
CA LEU A 79 -4.16 5.00 -8.55
C LEU A 79 -3.75 5.32 -9.99
N THR A 80 -3.54 6.60 -10.28
CA THR A 80 -3.08 7.10 -11.59
C THR A 80 -1.61 7.53 -11.52
N ALA A 81 -0.97 7.71 -12.67
CA ALA A 81 0.47 8.00 -12.75
C ALA A 81 0.85 9.31 -12.05
N ASP A 82 -0.02 10.33 -12.10
CA ASP A 82 0.16 11.64 -11.45
C ASP A 82 0.06 11.58 -9.92
N MET A 83 -0.41 10.47 -9.36
CA MET A 83 -0.48 10.25 -7.92
C MET A 83 0.78 9.60 -7.35
N VAL A 84 1.75 9.23 -8.19
CA VAL A 84 2.92 8.43 -7.81
C VAL A 84 4.19 9.28 -7.89
N LYS A 85 4.92 9.35 -6.78
CA LYS A 85 6.25 9.95 -6.73
C LYS A 85 7.23 9.16 -7.62
N PRO A 86 8.09 9.84 -8.42
CA PRO A 86 9.16 9.16 -9.15
C PRO A 86 10.04 8.30 -8.22
N GLY A 87 10.26 7.04 -8.62
CA GLY A 87 11.04 6.08 -7.83
C GLY A 87 10.29 5.42 -6.67
N ALA A 88 9.00 5.71 -6.46
CA ALA A 88 8.20 4.99 -5.48
C ALA A 88 7.95 3.54 -5.91
N ALA A 89 7.99 2.63 -4.94
CA ALA A 89 7.56 1.25 -5.15
C ALA A 89 6.03 1.16 -5.04
N ILE A 90 5.39 0.43 -5.96
CA ILE A 90 3.95 0.19 -5.93
C ILE A 90 3.72 -1.30 -5.74
N LEU A 91 2.88 -1.63 -4.77
CA LEU A 91 2.36 -2.96 -4.56
C LEU A 91 0.84 -2.95 -4.72
N ASP A 92 0.37 -3.42 -5.88
CA ASP A 92 -1.05 -3.64 -6.10
C ASP A 92 -1.47 -5.01 -5.56
N VAL A 93 -2.27 -4.99 -4.50
CA VAL A 93 -2.81 -6.17 -3.82
C VAL A 93 -4.33 -6.26 -3.97
N GLY A 94 -4.93 -5.33 -4.72
CA GLY A 94 -6.33 -5.34 -5.06
C GLY A 94 -6.63 -6.43 -6.08
N VAL A 95 -7.67 -7.22 -5.82
CA VAL A 95 -8.26 -8.08 -6.86
C VAL A 95 -9.63 -7.49 -7.17
N SER A 96 -9.77 -6.89 -8.34
CA SER A 96 -11.05 -6.36 -8.82
C SER A 96 -11.55 -7.25 -9.93
N ARG A 97 -12.75 -7.83 -9.75
CA ARG A 97 -13.42 -8.58 -10.81
C ARG A 97 -14.19 -7.61 -11.69
N LYS A 98 -14.01 -7.73 -13.00
CA LYS A 98 -14.80 -6.99 -13.99
C LYS A 98 -15.73 -8.01 -14.66
N ASP A 99 -17.03 -7.77 -14.63
CA ASP A 99 -18.04 -8.63 -15.27
C ASP A 99 -18.10 -10.08 -14.73
N GLY A 100 -17.80 -10.29 -13.44
CA GLY A 100 -17.86 -11.62 -12.80
C GLY A 100 -16.71 -12.57 -13.17
N LYS A 101 -15.72 -12.08 -13.93
CA LYS A 101 -14.46 -12.78 -14.26
C LYS A 101 -13.29 -12.19 -13.46
#